data_AF-A0A6V7K895-F1
#
_entry.id   AF-A0A6V7K895-F1
#
_cell.length_a   1.000
_cell.length_b   1.000
_cell.length_c   1.000
_cell.angle_alpha   90.00
_cell.angle_beta   90.00
_cell.angle_gamma   90.00
#
_symmetry.space_group_name_H-M   'P 1'
#
loop_
_entity.id
_entity.type
_entity.pdbx_description
1 polymer ?
#
loop_
_entity_poly.entity_id
_entity_poly.type
_entity_poly.pdbx_seq_one_letter_code
_entity_poly.pdbx_strand_id
1 'polypeptide(L)'
;SSMIETLCERLDASYNRQTPATQQYLYIQFLCIKTSLYRMLVSGQNKAADLTALLMIHSVATAFKSLLRPSDLISHDKGPAESLSVVMNEPICDVDKVLLHLDPKEFTVEPSTLQSLQQLIQWVADLALNLLARLPEQRMQIKTGGYELLKDYKALNTVRELLVIIRIWGLLRSSCLPVFLRSADNLDVLALLFKLLSKLVPPNGDTVQQIDDGLI
;
A
#
# COMPACT_ATOMS: atom_id res chain seq x y z
N SER A 1 2.25 16.44 -26.78
CA SER A 1 1.80 16.35 -25.38
C SER A 1 0.32 16.02 -25.28
N SER A 2 -0.58 16.86 -25.84
CA SER A 2 -2.05 16.68 -25.76
C SER A 2 -2.57 15.34 -26.29
N MET A 3 -1.98 14.79 -27.35
CA MET A 3 -2.43 13.50 -27.93
C MET A 3 -2.32 12.32 -26.96
N ILE A 4 -1.26 12.27 -26.14
CA ILE A 4 -1.04 11.17 -25.18
C ILE A 4 -2.01 11.30 -24.01
N GLU A 5 -2.27 12.53 -23.56
CA GLU A 5 -3.27 12.80 -22.51
C GLU A 5 -4.67 12.38 -22.96
N THR A 6 -5.08 12.75 -24.19
CA THR A 6 -6.34 12.30 -24.79
C THR A 6 -6.40 10.78 -24.93
N LEU A 7 -5.29 10.12 -25.27
CA LEU A 7 -5.24 8.66 -25.35
C LEU A 7 -5.43 8.02 -23.97
N CYS A 8 -4.80 8.55 -22.92
CA CYS A 8 -5.00 8.10 -21.54
C CYS A 8 -6.48 8.24 -21.12
N GLU A 9 -7.12 9.37 -21.40
CA GLU A 9 -8.54 9.59 -21.09
C GLU A 9 -9.46 8.59 -21.81
N ARG A 10 -9.20 8.34 -23.10
CA ARG A 10 -9.96 7.36 -23.88
C ARG A 10 -9.74 5.93 -23.38
N LEU A 11 -8.51 5.60 -23.00
CA LEU A 11 -8.18 4.30 -22.41
C LEU A 11 -8.92 4.10 -21.08
N ASP A 12 -8.91 5.11 -20.21
CA ASP A 12 -9.65 5.11 -18.94
C ASP A 12 -11.15 4.92 -19.18
N ALA A 13 -11.74 5.69 -20.10
CA ALA A 13 -13.16 5.57 -20.44
C ALA A 13 -13.50 4.18 -21.02
N SER A 14 -12.64 3.62 -21.86
CA SER A 14 -12.84 2.29 -22.45
C SER A 14 -12.75 1.18 -21.42
N TYR A 15 -11.79 1.26 -20.49
CA TYR A 15 -11.62 0.31 -19.39
C TYR A 15 -12.81 0.36 -18.42
N ASN A 16 -13.23 1.56 -18.03
CA ASN A 16 -14.33 1.74 -17.07
C ASN A 16 -15.70 1.30 -17.62
N ARG A 17 -15.86 1.20 -18.95
CA ARG A 17 -17.07 0.64 -19.58
C ARG A 17 -17.15 -0.89 -19.56
N GLN A 18 -16.05 -1.57 -19.25
CA GLN A 18 -16.03 -3.04 -19.15
C GLN A 18 -16.78 -3.52 -17.91
N THR A 19 -17.22 -4.78 -17.93
CA THR A 19 -17.80 -5.42 -16.73
C THR A 19 -16.75 -5.56 -15.62
N PRO A 20 -17.15 -5.66 -14.34
CA PRO A 20 -16.19 -5.81 -13.24
C PRO A 20 -15.25 -7.00 -13.38
N ALA A 21 -15.74 -8.14 -13.90
CA ALA A 21 -14.91 -9.33 -14.14
C ALA A 21 -13.83 -9.06 -15.21
N THR A 22 -14.20 -8.40 -16.31
CA THR A 22 -13.25 -8.03 -17.37
C THR A 22 -12.25 -6.98 -16.89
N GLN A 23 -12.69 -6.00 -16.09
CA GLN A 23 -11.80 -5.03 -15.45
C GLN A 23 -10.75 -5.73 -14.61
N GLN A 24 -11.17 -6.63 -13.71
CA GLN A 24 -10.26 -7.42 -12.87
C GLN A 24 -9.24 -8.21 -13.70
N TYR A 25 -9.70 -8.88 -14.76
CA TYR A 25 -8.83 -9.65 -15.65
C TYR A 25 -7.79 -8.78 -16.37
N LEU A 26 -8.19 -7.59 -16.86
CA LEU A 26 -7.32 -6.69 -17.62
C LEU A 26 -6.51 -5.71 -16.76
N TYR A 27 -6.76 -5.65 -15.45
CA TYR A 27 -6.31 -4.57 -14.59
C TYR A 27 -4.80 -4.30 -14.67
N ILE A 28 -3.97 -5.34 -14.51
CA ILE A 28 -2.50 -5.20 -14.57
C ILE A 28 -2.04 -4.74 -15.95
N GLN A 29 -2.60 -5.27 -17.03
CA GLN A 29 -2.26 -4.86 -18.39
C GLN A 29 -2.62 -3.39 -18.63
N PHE A 30 -3.80 -2.98 -18.18
CA PHE A 30 -4.26 -1.59 -18.23
C PHE A 30 -3.30 -0.64 -17.51
N LEU A 31 -2.88 -0.98 -16.28
CA LEU A 31 -1.90 -0.18 -15.53
C LEU A 31 -0.54 -0.11 -16.26
N CYS A 32 -0.04 -1.22 -16.81
CA CYS A 32 1.22 -1.25 -17.56
C CYS A 32 1.20 -0.36 -18.80
N ILE A 33 0.09 -0.38 -19.56
CA ILE A 33 -0.11 0.50 -20.73
C ILE A 33 -0.11 1.96 -20.27
N LYS A 34 -0.92 2.29 -19.25
CA LYS A 34 -1.04 3.66 -18.73
C LYS A 34 0.29 4.21 -18.21
N THR A 35 1.06 3.37 -17.51
CA THR A 35 2.41 3.71 -17.04
C THR A 35 3.33 4.02 -18.21
N SER A 36 3.29 3.22 -19.27
CA SER A 36 4.11 3.43 -20.47
C SER A 36 3.75 4.73 -21.19
N LEU A 37 2.45 5.05 -21.30
CA LEU A 37 1.98 6.31 -21.87
C LEU A 37 2.45 7.52 -21.05
N TYR A 38 2.35 7.46 -19.71
CA TYR A 38 2.83 8.55 -18.85
C TYR A 38 4.35 8.75 -18.89
N ARG A 39 5.14 7.68 -19.08
CA ARG A 39 6.60 7.81 -19.27
C ARG A 39 6.98 8.60 -20.52
N MET A 40 6.12 8.66 -21.53
CA MET A 40 6.34 9.44 -22.74
C MET A 40 6.08 10.95 -22.55
N LEU A 41 5.48 11.35 -21.41
CA LEU A 41 5.22 12.73 -21.07
C LEU A 41 6.24 13.21 -20.03
N VAL A 42 6.86 14.37 -20.26
CA VAL A 42 7.76 15.00 -19.28
C VAL A 42 6.99 15.33 -17.99
N SER A 43 5.76 15.84 -18.12
CA SER A 43 4.83 16.08 -17.00
C SER A 43 4.20 14.80 -16.42
N GLY A 44 4.42 13.65 -17.06
CA GLY A 44 3.83 12.36 -16.67
C GLY A 44 4.72 11.50 -15.78
N GLN A 45 5.98 11.88 -15.55
CA GLN A 45 6.94 11.05 -14.81
C GLN A 45 6.45 10.70 -13.40
N ASN A 46 5.91 11.66 -12.65
CA ASN A 46 5.37 11.40 -11.31
C ASN A 46 4.19 10.42 -11.34
N LYS A 47 3.31 10.54 -12.35
CA LYS A 47 2.15 9.64 -12.52
C LYS A 47 2.60 8.23 -12.89
N ALA A 48 3.63 8.11 -13.73
CA ALA A 48 4.24 6.83 -14.07
C ALA A 48 4.93 6.19 -12.86
N ALA A 49 5.60 7.00 -12.02
CA ALA A 49 6.22 6.53 -10.79
C ALA A 49 5.17 5.99 -9.81
N ASP A 50 4.07 6.71 -9.60
CA ASP A 50 2.97 6.27 -8.73
C ASP A 50 2.32 4.96 -9.24
N LEU A 51 2.08 4.82 -10.55
CA LEU A 51 1.56 3.57 -11.12
C LEU A 51 2.56 2.41 -11.03
N THR A 52 3.85 2.70 -11.19
CA THR A 52 4.91 1.70 -11.02
C THR A 52 4.98 1.23 -9.57
N ALA A 53 4.88 2.16 -8.61
CA ALA A 53 4.79 1.84 -7.20
C ALA A 53 3.55 1.00 -6.90
N LEU A 54 2.38 1.33 -7.47
CA LEU A 54 1.16 0.53 -7.32
C LEU A 54 1.33 -0.92 -7.79
N LEU A 55 1.92 -1.12 -8.97
CA LEU A 55 2.23 -2.47 -9.48
C LEU A 55 3.15 -3.24 -8.51
N MET A 56 4.17 -2.56 -7.97
CA MET A 56 5.09 -3.15 -7.01
C MET A 56 4.42 -3.49 -5.67
N ILE A 57 3.53 -2.62 -5.16
CA ILE A 57 2.71 -2.89 -3.97
C ILE A 57 1.94 -4.19 -4.16
N HIS A 58 1.28 -4.39 -5.33
CA HIS A 58 0.55 -5.62 -5.60
C HIS A 58 1.47 -6.85 -5.59
N SER A 59 2.63 -6.77 -6.25
CA SER A 59 3.57 -7.89 -6.27
C SER A 59 4.11 -8.24 -4.89
N VAL A 60 4.52 -7.24 -4.09
CA VAL A 60 4.99 -7.48 -2.72
C VAL A 60 3.89 -7.99 -1.83
N ALA A 61 2.68 -7.46 -1.96
CA ALA A 61 1.55 -7.93 -1.17
C ALA A 61 1.20 -9.38 -1.47
N THR A 62 1.18 -9.77 -2.74
CA THR A 62 1.03 -11.18 -3.12
C THR A 62 2.16 -12.02 -2.53
N ALA A 63 3.42 -11.60 -2.67
CA ALA A 63 4.55 -12.35 -2.16
C ALA A 63 4.49 -12.52 -0.63
N PHE A 64 4.29 -11.43 0.12
CA PHE A 64 4.24 -11.47 1.58
C PHE A 64 3.05 -12.27 2.09
N LYS A 65 1.85 -12.04 1.55
CA LYS A 65 0.63 -12.74 1.97
C LYS A 65 0.66 -14.22 1.64
N SER A 66 1.29 -14.63 0.54
CA SER A 66 1.44 -16.05 0.16
C SER A 66 2.30 -16.88 1.11
N LEU A 67 3.10 -16.21 1.96
CA LEU A 67 3.95 -16.86 2.95
C LEU A 67 3.24 -17.11 4.28
N LEU A 68 2.08 -16.47 4.48
CA LEU A 68 1.27 -16.64 5.68
C LEU A 68 0.55 -17.99 5.61
N ARG A 69 0.48 -18.71 6.73
CA ARG A 69 -0.08 -20.06 6.78
C ARG A 69 -1.09 -20.15 7.92
N PRO A 70 -2.28 -20.74 7.71
CA PRO A 70 -3.22 -20.99 8.81
C PRO A 70 -2.56 -21.81 9.92
N SER A 71 -2.85 -21.48 11.18
CA SER A 71 -2.34 -22.22 12.34
C SER A 71 -2.94 -23.63 12.42
N ASP A 72 -4.21 -23.77 12.03
CA ASP A 72 -4.96 -25.03 12.04
C ASP A 72 -5.42 -25.44 10.63
N LEU A 73 -4.95 -26.60 10.16
CA LEU A 73 -5.30 -27.15 8.84
C LEU A 73 -6.77 -27.60 8.72
N ILE A 74 -7.52 -27.62 9.83
CA ILE A 74 -8.89 -28.16 9.94
C ILE A 74 -9.93 -27.03 9.96
N SER A 75 -9.54 -25.79 10.23
CA SER A 75 -10.48 -24.67 10.22
C SER A 75 -10.80 -24.28 8.78
N HIS A 76 -12.08 -24.36 8.38
CA HIS A 76 -12.60 -23.73 7.15
C HIS A 76 -12.61 -22.19 7.22
N ASP A 77 -11.90 -21.60 8.18
CA ASP A 77 -11.93 -20.18 8.45
C ASP A 77 -11.10 -19.40 7.42
N LYS A 78 -11.31 -18.09 7.40
CA LYS A 78 -10.58 -17.15 6.55
C LYS A 78 -9.07 -17.27 6.83
N GLY A 79 -8.25 -17.32 5.77
CA GLY A 79 -6.80 -17.39 5.91
C GLY A 79 -6.21 -16.16 6.62
N PRO A 80 -4.95 -16.22 7.10
CA PRO A 80 -4.32 -15.14 7.86
C PRO A 80 -4.26 -13.81 7.08
N ALA A 81 -4.14 -13.87 5.76
CA ALA A 81 -4.16 -12.69 4.91
C ALA A 81 -5.55 -12.02 4.88
N GLU A 82 -6.61 -12.82 4.84
CA GLU A 82 -7.99 -12.36 4.90
C GLU A 82 -8.34 -11.83 6.30
N SER A 83 -7.92 -12.53 7.36
CA SER A 83 -8.08 -12.09 8.75
C SER A 83 -7.42 -10.74 8.99
N LEU A 84 -6.18 -10.55 8.51
CA LEU A 84 -5.51 -9.25 8.52
C LEU A 84 -6.33 -8.20 7.76
N SER A 85 -6.82 -8.52 6.57
CA SER A 85 -7.60 -7.58 5.75
C SER A 85 -8.90 -7.16 6.46
N VAL A 86 -9.53 -8.06 7.23
CA VAL A 86 -10.72 -7.76 8.05
C VAL A 86 -10.38 -6.80 9.18
N VAL A 87 -9.34 -7.09 9.97
CA VAL A 87 -8.92 -6.21 11.09
C VAL A 87 -8.52 -4.82 10.57
N MET A 88 -7.90 -4.75 9.39
CA MET A 88 -7.45 -3.49 8.79
C MET A 88 -8.56 -2.58 8.28
N ASN A 89 -9.80 -3.08 8.17
CA ASN A 89 -10.98 -2.26 7.90
C ASN A 89 -11.46 -1.50 9.14
N GLU A 90 -11.02 -1.88 10.33
CA GLU A 90 -11.31 -1.12 11.55
C GLU A 90 -10.47 0.17 11.61
N PRO A 91 -10.98 1.25 12.22
CA PRO A 91 -10.27 2.54 12.33
C PRO A 91 -9.15 2.50 13.39
N ILE A 92 -8.28 1.50 13.32
CA ILE A 92 -7.15 1.31 14.23
C ILE A 92 -5.93 2.07 13.68
N CYS A 93 -5.48 3.07 14.45
CA CYS A 93 -4.28 3.86 14.13
C CYS A 93 -3.02 3.38 14.84
N ASP A 94 -3.13 2.39 15.71
CA ASP A 94 -2.05 1.86 16.53
C ASP A 94 -1.72 0.43 16.09
N VAL A 95 -0.50 0.22 15.58
CA VAL A 95 -0.09 -1.08 15.04
C VAL A 95 -0.13 -2.16 16.13
N ASP A 96 0.26 -1.84 17.36
CA ASP A 96 0.33 -2.84 18.43
C ASP A 96 -1.09 -3.30 18.85
N LYS A 97 -2.11 -2.44 18.69
CA LYS A 97 -3.51 -2.85 18.87
C LYS A 97 -4.01 -3.77 17.76
N VAL A 98 -3.55 -3.60 16.52
CA VAL A 98 -3.86 -4.54 15.44
C VAL A 98 -3.33 -5.93 15.79
N LEU A 99 -2.10 -6.00 16.33
CA LEU A 99 -1.47 -7.28 16.68
C LEU A 99 -2.25 -8.09 17.71
N LEU A 100 -3.03 -7.45 18.58
CA LEU A 100 -3.87 -8.15 19.58
C LEU A 100 -4.97 -9.01 18.95
N HIS A 101 -5.31 -8.75 17.69
CA HIS A 101 -6.38 -9.44 16.95
C HIS A 101 -5.85 -10.52 16.00
N LEU A 102 -4.53 -10.75 15.97
CA LEU A 102 -3.87 -11.66 15.04
C LEU A 102 -3.11 -12.74 15.82
N ASP A 103 -3.10 -13.98 15.31
CA ASP A 103 -2.26 -15.05 15.86
C ASP A 103 -0.85 -14.97 15.23
N PRO A 104 0.22 -14.65 15.99
CA PRO A 104 1.57 -14.52 15.44
C PRO A 104 2.10 -15.82 14.82
N LYS A 105 1.55 -16.99 15.19
CA LYS A 105 1.98 -18.28 14.63
C LYS A 105 1.70 -18.39 13.12
N GLU A 106 0.62 -17.76 12.66
CA GLU A 106 0.21 -17.77 11.26
C GLU A 106 1.12 -16.93 10.34
N PHE A 107 1.94 -16.08 10.97
CA PHE A 107 2.86 -15.17 10.29
C PHE A 107 4.31 -15.66 10.36
N THR A 108 4.55 -16.87 10.87
CA THR A 108 5.90 -17.44 10.94
C THR A 108 6.44 -17.75 9.55
N VAL A 109 7.67 -17.31 9.29
CA VAL A 109 8.37 -17.51 8.02
C VAL A 109 9.79 -17.97 8.30
N GLU A 110 10.33 -18.83 7.43
CA GLU A 110 11.67 -19.36 7.59
C GLU A 110 12.74 -18.24 7.59
N PRO A 111 13.78 -18.37 8.44
CA PRO A 111 14.91 -17.46 8.56
C PRO A 111 15.52 -16.94 7.24
N SER A 112 15.83 -17.86 6.33
CA SER A 112 16.46 -17.62 5.03
C SER A 112 15.52 -16.89 4.06
N THR A 113 14.23 -17.25 4.10
CA THR A 113 13.19 -16.57 3.33
C THR A 113 13.06 -15.12 3.77
N LEU A 114 12.97 -14.84 5.08
CA LEU A 114 12.92 -13.47 5.61
C LEU A 114 14.16 -12.64 5.21
N GLN A 115 15.34 -13.24 5.24
CA GLN A 115 16.57 -12.59 4.78
C GLN A 115 16.48 -12.23 3.28
N SER A 116 15.93 -13.12 2.46
CA SER A 116 15.78 -12.88 1.02
C SER A 116 14.76 -11.78 0.70
N LEU A 117 13.79 -11.55 1.61
CA LEU A 117 12.78 -10.49 1.48
C LEU A 117 13.25 -9.13 1.99
N GLN A 118 14.45 -9.02 2.58
CA GLN A 118 14.90 -7.81 3.25
C GLN A 118 14.80 -6.55 2.36
N GLN A 119 15.12 -6.65 1.07
CA GLN A 119 15.02 -5.52 0.15
C GLN A 119 13.57 -5.11 -0.13
N LEU A 120 12.63 -6.06 -0.13
CA LEU A 120 11.21 -5.77 -0.27
C LEU A 120 10.66 -5.13 1.01
N ILE A 121 11.10 -5.62 2.18
CA ILE A 121 10.76 -5.03 3.48
C ILE A 121 11.24 -3.58 3.53
N GLN A 122 12.51 -3.33 3.19
CA GLN A 122 13.07 -1.97 3.13
C GLN A 122 12.30 -1.10 2.15
N TRP A 123 12.01 -1.61 0.96
CA TRP A 123 11.26 -0.87 -0.05
C TRP A 123 9.86 -0.45 0.43
N VAL A 124 9.13 -1.31 1.15
CA VAL A 124 7.81 -0.97 1.70
C VAL A 124 7.93 0.18 2.69
N ALA A 125 8.92 0.13 3.58
CA ALA A 125 9.18 1.17 4.56
C ALA A 125 9.57 2.50 3.89
N ASP A 126 10.44 2.45 2.88
CA ASP A 126 10.86 3.63 2.12
C ASP A 126 9.69 4.21 1.31
N LEU A 127 8.83 3.38 0.73
CA LEU A 127 7.62 3.82 0.04
C LEU A 127 6.68 4.55 1.01
N ALA A 128 6.41 3.97 2.18
CA ALA A 128 5.57 4.59 3.20
C ALA A 128 6.12 5.96 3.64
N LEU A 129 7.44 6.05 3.84
CA LEU A 129 8.10 7.30 4.18
C LEU A 129 8.00 8.32 3.04
N ASN A 130 8.28 7.92 1.81
CA ASN A 130 8.18 8.79 0.63
C ASN A 130 6.75 9.30 0.39
N LEU A 131 5.73 8.46 0.62
CA LEU A 131 4.33 8.87 0.54
C LEU A 131 4.03 10.00 1.53
N LEU A 132 4.43 9.82 2.79
CA LEU A 132 4.19 10.82 3.84
C LEU A 132 5.01 12.09 3.63
N ALA A 133 6.25 11.98 3.12
CA ALA A 133 7.11 13.12 2.81
C ALA A 133 6.52 14.03 1.72
N ARG A 134 5.72 13.49 0.79
CA ARG A 134 5.05 14.26 -0.28
C ARG A 134 3.77 14.98 0.16
N LEU A 135 3.26 14.73 1.37
CA LEU A 135 2.01 15.34 1.85
C LEU A 135 2.04 16.89 1.88
N PRO A 136 3.11 17.56 2.36
CA PRO A 136 3.16 19.02 2.36
C PRO A 136 3.11 19.60 0.95
N GLU A 137 3.78 18.96 -0.01
CA GLU A 137 3.80 19.38 -1.42
C GLU A 137 2.42 19.23 -2.06
N GLN A 138 1.67 18.18 -1.73
CA GLN A 138 0.32 17.96 -2.25
C GLN A 138 -0.64 19.09 -1.83
N ARG A 139 -0.46 19.69 -0.64
CA ARG A 139 -1.30 20.81 -0.17
C ARG A 139 -1.08 22.10 -0.97
N MET A 140 0.09 22.24 -1.58
CA MET A 140 0.50 23.44 -2.33
C MET A 140 0.16 23.35 -3.82
N GLN A 141 -0.16 22.16 -4.34
CA GLN A 141 -0.42 21.96 -5.76
C GLN A 141 -1.90 22.11 -6.14
N ILE A 142 -2.15 22.89 -7.19
CA ILE A 142 -3.42 22.94 -7.91
C ILE A 142 -3.61 21.60 -8.62
N LYS A 143 -4.78 20.96 -8.42
CA LYS A 143 -5.16 19.63 -8.96
C LYS A 143 -4.45 19.28 -10.27
N THR A 144 -3.44 18.42 -10.20
CA THR A 144 -2.85 17.78 -11.37
C THR A 144 -3.69 16.56 -11.73
N GLY A 145 -4.36 16.55 -12.88
CA GLY A 145 -5.12 15.36 -13.31
C GLY A 145 -4.22 14.13 -13.50
N GLY A 146 -4.69 12.93 -13.19
CA GLY A 146 -3.92 11.68 -13.34
C GLY A 146 -4.14 10.68 -12.21
N TYR A 147 -3.34 9.61 -12.19
CA TYR A 147 -3.30 8.69 -11.04
C TYR A 147 -2.36 9.26 -9.97
N GLU A 148 -2.83 9.24 -8.73
CA GLU A 148 -2.09 9.69 -7.55
C GLU A 148 -2.21 8.64 -6.46
N LEU A 149 -1.09 8.06 -6.04
CA LEU A 149 -1.08 6.94 -5.10
C LEU A 149 -1.60 7.34 -3.71
N LEU A 150 -1.39 8.60 -3.30
CA LEU A 150 -1.88 9.14 -2.02
C LEU A 150 -3.42 9.27 -1.95
N LYS A 151 -4.11 9.19 -3.09
CA LYS A 151 -5.59 9.22 -3.15
C LYS A 151 -6.20 7.83 -3.31
N ASP A 152 -5.37 6.80 -3.49
CA ASP A 152 -5.81 5.42 -3.62
C ASP A 152 -5.85 4.75 -2.24
N TYR A 153 -6.99 4.85 -1.55
CA TYR A 153 -7.15 4.30 -0.21
C TYR A 153 -6.95 2.78 -0.15
N LYS A 154 -7.24 2.05 -1.23
CA LYS A 154 -7.01 0.59 -1.28
C LYS A 154 -5.52 0.28 -1.31
N ALA A 155 -4.75 1.01 -2.10
CA ALA A 155 -3.30 0.89 -2.13
C ALA A 155 -2.68 1.29 -0.79
N LEU A 156 -3.13 2.40 -0.19
CA LEU A 156 -2.68 2.83 1.14
C LEU A 156 -2.99 1.78 2.21
N ASN A 157 -4.17 1.17 2.18
CA ASN A 157 -4.51 0.09 3.10
C ASN A 157 -3.62 -1.14 2.91
N THR A 158 -3.29 -1.47 1.66
CA THR A 158 -2.35 -2.54 1.35
C THR A 158 -0.96 -2.24 1.95
N VAL A 159 -0.46 -1.00 1.85
CA VAL A 159 0.80 -0.61 2.49
C VAL A 159 0.70 -0.76 4.02
N ARG A 160 -0.41 -0.35 4.64
CA ARG A 160 -0.64 -0.54 6.09
C ARG A 160 -0.59 -2.01 6.49
N GLU A 161 -1.25 -2.89 5.74
CA GLU A 161 -1.21 -4.34 5.94
C GLU A 161 0.23 -4.88 5.86
N LEU A 162 1.02 -4.43 4.88
CA LEU A 162 2.42 -4.84 4.75
C LEU A 162 3.26 -4.39 5.95
N LEU A 163 3.02 -3.19 6.48
CA LEU A 163 3.69 -2.72 7.70
C LEU A 163 3.35 -3.60 8.92
N VAL A 164 2.11 -4.08 9.03
CA VAL A 164 1.71 -5.03 10.09
C VAL A 164 2.46 -6.35 9.95
N ILE A 165 2.52 -6.91 8.74
CA ILE A 165 3.28 -8.14 8.47
C ILE A 165 4.75 -7.96 8.86
N ILE A 166 5.38 -6.87 8.42
CA ILE A 166 6.77 -6.54 8.75
C ILE A 166 6.95 -6.38 10.26
N ARG A 167 6.01 -5.74 10.95
CA ARG A 167 6.05 -5.59 12.41
C ARG A 167 6.08 -6.94 13.11
N ILE A 168 5.19 -7.87 12.72
CA ILE A 168 5.14 -9.22 13.29
C ILE A 168 6.45 -9.97 13.03
N TRP A 169 6.95 -9.95 11.78
CA TRP A 169 8.24 -10.56 11.45
C TRP A 169 9.39 -9.95 12.25
N GLY A 170 9.37 -8.64 12.49
CA GLY A 170 10.35 -7.93 13.31
C GLY A 170 10.32 -8.32 14.79
N LEU A 171 9.13 -8.60 15.34
CA LEU A 171 8.98 -9.10 16.71
C LEU A 171 9.51 -10.54 16.85
N LEU A 172 9.28 -11.37 15.84
CA LEU A 172 9.82 -12.74 15.78
C LEU A 172 11.34 -12.74 15.50
N ARG A 173 11.81 -11.75 14.73
CA ARG A 173 13.19 -11.62 14.28
C ARG A 173 13.54 -10.16 13.96
N SER A 174 14.19 -9.50 14.92
CA SER A 174 14.55 -8.08 14.78
C SER A 174 15.47 -7.77 13.60
N SER A 175 16.29 -8.73 13.14
CA SER A 175 17.22 -8.53 12.03
C SER A 175 16.56 -8.34 10.66
N CYS A 176 15.26 -8.65 10.52
CA CYS A 176 14.53 -8.41 9.28
C CYS A 176 13.90 -7.02 9.20
N LEU A 177 13.94 -6.24 10.28
CA LEU A 177 13.34 -4.90 10.30
C LEU A 177 14.03 -3.96 9.30
N PRO A 178 13.26 -3.02 8.70
CA PRO A 178 13.83 -1.99 7.87
C PRO A 178 14.76 -1.08 8.67
N VAL A 179 15.81 -0.61 8.02
CA VAL A 179 16.78 0.33 8.57
C VAL A 179 16.38 1.74 8.16
N PHE A 180 16.41 2.67 9.12
CA PHE A 180 16.12 4.07 8.87
C PHE A 180 17.32 4.91 9.27
N LEU A 181 17.63 5.94 8.48
CA LEU A 181 18.50 7.02 8.93
C LEU A 181 17.72 7.85 9.96
N ARG A 182 18.16 7.83 11.22
CA ARG A 182 17.46 8.48 12.33
C ARG A 182 18.28 9.64 12.88
N SER A 183 17.62 10.77 13.09
CA SER A 183 18.18 11.94 13.79
C SER A 183 17.81 11.97 15.27
N ALA A 184 16.88 11.13 15.70
CA ALA A 184 16.37 11.05 17.07
C ALA A 184 16.47 9.61 17.59
N ASP A 185 17.01 9.47 18.80
CA ASP A 185 17.11 8.19 19.48
C ASP A 185 15.72 7.71 19.94
N ASN A 186 15.49 6.40 19.90
CA ASN A 186 14.30 5.71 20.41
C ASN A 186 12.95 5.94 19.69
N LEU A 187 12.94 6.49 18.47
CA LEU A 187 11.71 6.56 17.67
C LEU A 187 11.37 5.21 17.02
N ASP A 188 10.19 4.66 17.31
CA ASP A 188 9.61 3.56 16.53
C ASP A 188 9.04 4.09 15.21
N VAL A 189 9.90 4.14 14.19
CA VAL A 189 9.56 4.68 12.88
C VAL A 189 8.44 3.86 12.23
N LEU A 190 8.45 2.53 12.38
CA LEU A 190 7.45 1.67 11.73
C LEU A 190 6.06 1.92 12.32
N ALA A 191 5.95 1.98 13.65
CA ALA A 191 4.70 2.32 14.31
C ALA A 191 4.20 3.73 13.92
N LEU A 192 5.12 4.71 13.80
CA LEU A 192 4.77 6.06 13.36
C LEU A 192 4.28 6.09 11.90
N LEU A 193 4.96 5.40 10.98
CA LEU A 193 4.54 5.28 9.58
C LEU A 193 3.13 4.69 9.49
N PHE A 194 2.86 3.60 10.21
CA PHE A 194 1.54 2.98 10.26
C PHE A 194 0.47 3.95 10.78
N LYS A 195 0.76 4.67 11.87
CA LYS A 195 -0.15 5.65 12.46
C LYS A 195 -0.47 6.79 11.51
N LEU A 196 0.53 7.33 10.81
CA LEU A 196 0.35 8.45 9.88
C LEU A 196 -0.41 8.02 8.63
N LEU A 197 -0.10 6.84 8.06
CA LEU A 197 -0.86 6.29 6.93
C LEU A 197 -2.31 5.98 7.31
N SER A 198 -2.56 5.47 8.53
CA SER A 198 -3.92 5.23 9.03
C SER A 198 -4.79 6.49 9.05
N LYS A 199 -4.19 7.68 9.24
CA LYS A 199 -4.92 8.96 9.18
C LYS A 199 -5.30 9.38 7.76
N LEU A 200 -4.69 8.79 6.74
CA LEU A 200 -5.01 9.07 5.33
C LEU A 200 -6.15 8.18 4.80
N VAL A 201 -6.45 7.07 5.48
CA VAL A 201 -7.49 6.13 5.07
C VAL A 201 -8.77 6.44 5.85
N PRO A 202 -9.90 6.73 5.18
CA PRO A 202 -11.16 7.01 5.88
C PRO A 202 -11.67 5.75 6.62
N PRO A 203 -12.36 5.89 7.77
CA PRO A 203 -12.89 4.78 8.56
C PRO A 203 -13.89 3.89 7.81
N ASN A 204 -14.54 4.42 6.78
CA ASN A 204 -15.54 3.74 5.98
C ASN A 204 -15.10 3.84 4.51
N GLY A 205 -14.84 2.70 3.87
CA GLY A 205 -14.44 2.59 2.45
C GLY A 205 -15.43 3.19 1.44
N ASP A 206 -16.57 3.72 1.91
CA ASP A 206 -17.57 4.43 1.12
C ASP A 206 -17.93 5.75 1.80
N THR A 207 -17.10 6.78 1.65
CA THR A 207 -17.59 8.16 1.75
C THR A 207 -16.87 9.04 0.74
N VAL A 208 -17.71 9.72 -0.04
CA VAL A 208 -17.40 10.74 -1.03
C VAL A 208 -16.34 11.71 -0.50
N GLN A 209 -15.41 12.08 -1.39
CA GLN A 209 -14.46 13.16 -1.21
C GLN A 209 -15.07 14.39 -0.51
N GLN A 210 -14.81 14.53 0.78
CA GLN A 210 -14.66 15.83 1.43
C GLN A 210 -13.46 15.71 2.35
N ILE A 211 -12.36 16.34 1.93
CA ILE A 211 -11.30 16.73 2.85
C ILE A 211 -11.98 17.69 3.80
N ASP A 212 -12.24 17.22 5.02
CA ASP A 212 -12.75 18.04 6.11
C ASP A 212 -11.63 19.02 6.48
N ASP A 213 -11.84 20.31 6.21
CA ASP A 213 -10.98 21.43 6.60
C ASP A 213 -11.00 21.68 8.13
N GLY A 214 -11.44 20.71 8.93
CA GLY A 214 -11.64 20.78 10.37
C GLY A 214 -10.44 20.40 11.27
N LEU A 215 -9.23 20.26 10.72
CA LEU A 215 -8.00 20.16 11.54
C LEU A 215 -7.24 21.49 11.50
N ILE A 216 -7.88 22.51 12.09
CA ILE A 216 -7.26 23.68 12.70
C ILE A 216 -7.52 23.59 14.20
#